data_AF-A0A2G6BYY1-F1
#
_entry.id   AF-A0A2G6BYY1-F1
#
_cell.length_a   1.000
_cell.length_b   1.000
_cell.length_c   1.000
_cell.angle_alpha   90.00
_cell.angle_beta   90.00
_cell.angle_gamma   90.00
#
_symmetry.space_group_name_H-M   'P 1'
#
loop_
_entity.id
_entity.type
_entity.pdbx_description
1 polymer ?
#
loop_
_entity_poly.entity_id
_entity_poly.type
_entity_poly.pdbx_seq_one_letter_code
_entity_poly.pdbx_strand_id
1 'polypeptide(L)'
;MARLPVPGGDDGNWGVVLNDYLRQSHADDGMLLPEAVSSALGVASATDGQVLTVDATNQGGVRWRNPASVSIPDATTTSTGGVRLAGDLSGTAMAPTVPGLAAKANSADVYSRSQIDSVIATKANSADVYSRSQIDSAMATKADIANVYTRAQVDNALASKQDANSLAAVATSGSYNDLSDRPAIPQQFNPIAGNNVTLTGTYPNITIAAASGATNLSTTTTPNDATVVSSTGNDATIGGATATNAGVMTAADKAKLDNVADGATANSSDAQLRDRSTHTGTQNIATIAGLQSALDGKADSSALGAKADTSTTITGTNSLTGGGDLSANRTLELVNDTATPGNSRYYGTNDSGTKGYHDLPTGAAPATTTELGTVQLAGDLSGTATAPTVSGVRGIGFSATAPAAGQMLVADSPTSASWQSNTFVSGDGIANIVKLTQTAYDALPTRDPETLYVIQN
;
A
#
# COMPACT_ATOMS: atom_id res chain seq x y z
N MET A 1 -82.72 -7.01 -48.92
CA MET A 1 -82.80 -6.77 -47.47
C MET A 1 -83.62 -7.89 -46.88
N ALA A 2 -83.09 -8.62 -45.90
CA ALA A 2 -83.93 -9.60 -45.21
C ALA A 2 -84.99 -8.83 -44.40
N ARG A 3 -86.22 -9.35 -44.39
CA ARG A 3 -87.41 -8.70 -43.82
C ARG A 3 -87.90 -9.51 -42.63
N LEU A 4 -88.65 -8.88 -41.72
CA LEU A 4 -89.39 -9.62 -40.70
C LEU A 4 -90.46 -10.51 -41.37
N PRO A 5 -90.71 -11.74 -40.85
CA PRO A 5 -91.79 -12.60 -41.34
C PRO A 5 -93.16 -11.94 -41.19
N VAL A 6 -94.05 -12.15 -42.16
CA VAL A 6 -95.41 -11.58 -42.16
C VAL A 6 -96.45 -12.63 -41.73
N PRO A 7 -97.20 -12.39 -40.64
CA PRO A 7 -98.37 -13.19 -40.21
C PRO A 7 -99.29 -13.62 -41.37
N GLY A 8 -99.39 -14.93 -41.65
CA GLY A 8 -100.28 -15.52 -42.66
C GLY A 8 -99.81 -15.41 -44.12
N GLY A 9 -98.72 -14.69 -44.41
CA GLY A 9 -98.15 -14.54 -45.75
C GLY A 9 -96.97 -15.46 -46.05
N ASP A 10 -96.19 -15.83 -45.02
CA ASP A 10 -94.96 -16.62 -45.15
C ASP A 10 -95.10 -18.07 -44.62
N ASP A 11 -96.33 -18.59 -44.49
CA ASP A 11 -96.63 -19.89 -43.87
C ASP A 11 -95.83 -21.04 -44.50
N GLY A 12 -95.20 -21.85 -43.63
CA GLY A 12 -94.27 -22.92 -44.02
C GLY A 12 -92.81 -22.48 -44.19
N ASN A 13 -92.54 -21.18 -44.38
CA ASN A 13 -91.18 -20.62 -44.58
C ASN A 13 -90.71 -19.64 -43.48
N TRP A 14 -91.52 -19.43 -42.43
CA TRP A 14 -91.22 -18.52 -41.32
C TRP A 14 -89.84 -18.69 -40.72
N GLY A 15 -89.43 -19.93 -40.44
CA GLY A 15 -88.13 -20.21 -39.83
C GLY A 15 -86.97 -19.76 -40.71
N VAL A 16 -87.10 -19.87 -42.03
CA VAL A 16 -86.07 -19.46 -42.99
C VAL A 16 -85.99 -17.93 -43.06
N VAL A 17 -87.13 -17.25 -43.18
CA VAL A 17 -87.18 -15.77 -43.26
C VAL A 17 -86.71 -15.13 -41.96
N LEU A 18 -87.11 -15.68 -40.80
CA LEU A 18 -86.66 -15.20 -39.50
C LEU A 18 -85.16 -15.41 -39.33
N ASN A 19 -84.62 -16.58 -39.71
CA ASN A 19 -83.19 -16.83 -39.64
C ASN A 19 -82.39 -15.94 -40.59
N ASP A 20 -82.89 -15.67 -41.80
CA ASP A 20 -82.26 -14.72 -42.73
C ASP A 20 -82.24 -13.30 -42.16
N TYR A 21 -83.31 -12.88 -41.48
CA TYR A 21 -83.38 -11.58 -40.81
C TYR A 21 -82.43 -11.49 -39.62
N LEU A 22 -82.44 -12.49 -38.73
CA LEU A 22 -81.60 -12.53 -37.53
C LEU A 22 -80.12 -12.66 -37.89
N ARG A 23 -79.78 -13.39 -38.95
CA ARG A 23 -78.40 -13.51 -39.48
C ARG A 23 -77.84 -12.19 -40.02
N GLN A 24 -78.64 -11.13 -40.17
CA GLN A 24 -78.10 -9.79 -40.46
C GLN A 24 -77.34 -9.19 -39.27
N SER A 25 -77.65 -9.61 -38.04
CA SER A 25 -77.04 -9.05 -36.83
C SER A 25 -76.49 -10.09 -35.86
N HIS A 26 -76.85 -11.37 -36.01
CA HIS A 26 -76.41 -12.47 -35.16
C HIS A 26 -75.64 -13.53 -35.95
N ALA A 27 -74.65 -14.13 -35.31
CA ALA A 27 -73.96 -15.32 -35.78
C ALA A 27 -74.83 -16.58 -35.53
N ASP A 28 -74.43 -17.71 -36.12
CA ASP A 28 -75.16 -18.97 -36.04
C ASP A 28 -75.25 -19.54 -34.61
N ASP A 29 -74.41 -19.06 -33.68
CA ASP A 29 -74.42 -19.40 -32.25
C ASP A 29 -75.32 -18.48 -31.40
N GLY A 30 -75.98 -17.50 -32.03
CA GLY A 30 -76.87 -16.54 -31.37
C GLY A 30 -76.17 -15.32 -30.78
N MET A 31 -74.85 -15.18 -30.90
CA MET A 31 -74.14 -13.94 -30.53
C MET A 31 -74.33 -12.85 -31.58
N LEU A 32 -74.10 -11.58 -31.23
CA LEU A 32 -74.09 -10.49 -32.22
C LEU A 32 -72.85 -10.60 -33.13
N LEU A 33 -73.03 -10.30 -34.42
CA LEU A 33 -71.92 -10.14 -35.35
C LEU A 33 -71.06 -8.93 -34.93
N PRO A 34 -69.71 -9.00 -35.01
CA PRO A 34 -68.82 -7.87 -34.73
C PRO A 34 -69.17 -6.60 -35.52
N GLU A 35 -69.63 -6.76 -36.76
CA GLU A 35 -70.07 -5.69 -37.65
C GLU A 35 -71.35 -4.99 -37.15
N ALA A 36 -72.23 -5.72 -36.45
CA ALA A 36 -73.45 -5.14 -35.87
C ALA A 36 -73.11 -4.18 -34.72
N VAL A 37 -72.14 -4.54 -33.88
CA VAL A 37 -71.70 -3.72 -32.74
C VAL A 37 -70.92 -2.49 -33.19
N SER A 38 -69.99 -2.67 -34.13
CA SER A 38 -69.20 -1.57 -34.71
C SER A 38 -70.05 -0.59 -35.51
N SER A 39 -71.06 -1.07 -36.24
CA SER A 39 -72.05 -0.24 -36.92
C SER A 39 -72.90 0.58 -35.94
N ALA A 40 -73.40 -0.04 -34.87
CA ALA A 40 -74.19 0.65 -33.85
C ALA A 40 -73.39 1.73 -33.09
N LEU A 41 -72.10 1.48 -32.85
CA LEU A 41 -71.20 2.45 -32.20
C LEU A 41 -70.57 3.45 -33.18
N GLY A 42 -70.74 3.25 -34.50
CA GLY A 42 -70.14 4.10 -35.54
C GLY A 42 -68.61 4.14 -35.48
N VAL A 43 -67.95 3.07 -35.02
CA VAL A 43 -66.48 3.00 -34.90
C VAL A 43 -65.96 1.71 -35.54
N ALA A 44 -64.92 1.82 -36.37
CA ALA A 44 -64.17 0.67 -36.87
C ALA A 44 -63.36 0.00 -35.74
N SER A 45 -62.84 -1.20 -36.00
CA SER A 45 -61.97 -1.93 -35.06
C SER A 45 -60.75 -1.10 -34.64
N ALA A 46 -60.40 -1.16 -33.35
CA ALA A 46 -59.21 -0.49 -32.83
C ALA A 46 -57.94 -1.06 -33.47
N THR A 47 -56.95 -0.20 -33.75
CA THR A 47 -55.56 -0.65 -33.93
C THR A 47 -54.84 -0.68 -32.58
N ASP A 48 -53.80 -1.51 -32.47
CA ASP A 48 -53.01 -1.61 -31.24
C ASP A 48 -52.48 -0.22 -30.80
N GLY A 49 -52.56 0.04 -29.49
CA GLY A 49 -52.19 1.32 -28.90
C GLY A 49 -53.27 2.41 -28.88
N GLN A 50 -54.45 2.21 -29.46
CA GLN A 50 -55.55 3.18 -29.35
C GLN A 50 -56.40 2.98 -28.08
N VAL A 51 -56.93 4.09 -27.55
CA VAL A 51 -57.87 4.10 -26.42
C VAL A 51 -59.23 4.62 -26.86
N LEU A 52 -60.30 3.97 -26.38
CA LEU A 52 -61.66 4.40 -26.67
C LEU A 52 -61.95 5.64 -25.83
N THR A 53 -62.16 6.77 -26.50
CA THR A 53 -62.42 8.04 -25.84
C THR A 53 -63.82 8.51 -26.18
N VAL A 54 -64.47 9.17 -25.23
CA VAL A 54 -65.73 9.88 -25.50
C VAL A 54 -65.52 10.94 -26.58
N ASP A 55 -66.45 10.99 -27.52
CA ASP A 55 -66.46 11.96 -28.60
C ASP A 55 -67.89 12.24 -29.05
N ALA A 56 -68.39 13.37 -28.59
CA ALA A 56 -69.73 13.86 -28.89
C ALA A 56 -69.96 14.16 -30.39
N THR A 57 -68.90 14.13 -31.22
CA THR A 57 -69.01 14.35 -32.67
C THR A 57 -69.19 13.07 -33.48
N ASN A 58 -68.96 11.90 -32.89
CA ASN A 58 -69.24 10.61 -33.53
C ASN A 58 -70.66 10.14 -33.22
N GLN A 59 -71.33 9.45 -34.14
CA GLN A 59 -72.73 9.04 -33.97
C GLN A 59 -72.96 8.14 -32.75
N GLY A 60 -71.97 7.32 -32.36
CA GLY A 60 -72.02 6.49 -31.14
C GLY A 60 -71.45 7.13 -29.87
N GLY A 61 -71.07 8.41 -29.90
CA GLY A 61 -70.56 9.14 -28.72
C GLY A 61 -69.15 8.75 -28.25
N VAL A 62 -68.48 7.84 -28.97
CA VAL A 62 -67.12 7.35 -28.68
C VAL A 62 -66.31 7.25 -29.97
N ARG A 63 -64.98 7.41 -29.89
CA ARG A 63 -64.05 7.08 -30.97
C ARG A 63 -62.71 6.57 -30.43
N TRP A 64 -62.06 5.70 -31.19
CA TRP A 64 -60.67 5.32 -30.90
C TRP A 64 -59.74 6.51 -31.19
N ARG A 65 -58.91 6.87 -30.22
CA ARG A 65 -57.84 7.87 -30.36
C ARG A 65 -56.53 7.26 -29.93
N ASN A 66 -55.43 7.71 -30.52
CA ASN A 66 -54.13 7.48 -29.90
C ASN A 66 -54.09 8.24 -28.57
N PRO A 67 -53.66 7.61 -27.46
CA PRO A 67 -53.45 8.33 -26.21
C PRO A 67 -52.40 9.41 -26.46
N ALA A 68 -52.77 10.68 -26.23
CA ALA A 68 -51.80 11.77 -26.31
C ALA A 68 -50.69 11.48 -25.29
N SER A 69 -49.44 11.53 -25.74
CA SER A 69 -48.28 11.41 -24.86
C SER A 69 -48.36 12.55 -23.85
N VAL A 70 -48.78 12.27 -22.62
CA VAL A 70 -48.69 13.23 -21.53
C VAL A 70 -47.20 13.28 -21.17
N SER A 71 -46.47 14.25 -21.70
CA SER A 71 -45.15 14.56 -21.18
C SER A 71 -45.35 15.16 -19.79
N ILE A 72 -44.94 14.44 -18.76
CA ILE A 72 -44.72 15.06 -17.45
C ILE A 72 -43.47 15.93 -17.66
N PRO A 73 -43.55 17.26 -17.56
CA PRO A 73 -42.39 18.10 -17.81
C PRO A 73 -41.28 17.77 -16.82
N ASP A 74 -40.04 17.71 -17.32
CA ASP A 74 -38.86 17.64 -16.45
C ASP A 74 -38.86 18.83 -15.50
N ALA A 75 -38.48 18.58 -14.25
CA ALA A 75 -38.30 19.66 -13.28
C ALA A 75 -37.18 20.59 -13.78
N THR A 76 -37.47 21.89 -13.84
CA THR A 76 -36.48 22.92 -14.20
C THR A 76 -35.92 23.55 -12.92
N THR A 77 -34.93 24.44 -13.07
CA THR A 77 -34.37 25.21 -11.94
C THR A 77 -35.39 26.15 -11.28
N THR A 78 -36.54 26.41 -11.92
CA THR A 78 -37.56 27.38 -11.48
C THR A 78 -38.98 26.83 -11.45
N SER A 79 -39.21 25.58 -11.85
CA SER A 79 -40.52 24.94 -11.83
C SER A 79 -40.41 23.47 -11.41
N THR A 80 -41.22 23.08 -10.43
CA THR A 80 -41.32 21.69 -9.99
C THR A 80 -41.96 20.82 -11.07
N GLY A 81 -41.31 19.73 -11.48
CA GLY A 81 -41.91 18.69 -12.32
C GLY A 81 -42.97 17.87 -11.56
N GLY A 82 -43.42 16.76 -12.13
CA GLY A 82 -44.51 15.93 -11.54
C GLY A 82 -44.19 15.20 -10.22
N VAL A 83 -42.97 15.29 -9.68
CA VAL A 83 -42.54 14.59 -8.45
C VAL A 83 -42.28 15.60 -7.32
N ARG A 84 -42.97 15.41 -6.19
CA ARG A 84 -42.80 16.24 -4.97
C ARG A 84 -41.71 15.65 -4.07
N LEU A 85 -40.58 16.34 -3.95
CA LEU A 85 -39.43 15.95 -3.10
C LEU A 85 -39.64 16.42 -1.64
N ALA A 86 -40.38 15.65 -0.83
CA ALA A 86 -40.51 15.92 0.62
C ALA A 86 -39.49 15.10 1.43
N GLY A 87 -39.01 15.62 2.56
CA GLY A 87 -38.09 14.95 3.48
C GLY A 87 -36.69 15.56 3.47
N ASP A 88 -35.66 14.72 3.53
CA ASP A 88 -34.25 15.13 3.66
C ASP A 88 -33.61 15.64 2.36
N LEU A 89 -34.31 15.46 1.23
CA LEU A 89 -33.88 15.95 -0.08
C LEU A 89 -34.47 17.36 -0.32
N SER A 90 -33.60 18.31 -0.64
CA SER A 90 -33.96 19.68 -1.02
C SER A 90 -33.10 20.12 -2.22
N GLY A 91 -33.07 21.42 -2.55
CA GLY A 91 -32.36 21.94 -3.73
C GLY A 91 -33.20 21.85 -5.00
N THR A 92 -32.54 22.03 -6.16
CA THR A 92 -33.20 21.99 -7.48
C THR A 92 -32.90 20.68 -8.20
N ALA A 93 -33.61 20.38 -9.28
CA ALA A 93 -33.36 19.18 -10.09
C ALA A 93 -31.91 19.10 -10.63
N MET A 94 -31.26 20.24 -10.86
CA MET A 94 -29.87 20.32 -11.35
C MET A 94 -28.83 20.42 -10.22
N ALA A 95 -29.27 20.66 -8.99
CA ALA A 95 -28.40 20.78 -7.81
C ALA A 95 -29.16 20.32 -6.56
N PRO A 96 -29.41 19.01 -6.41
CA PRO A 96 -30.04 18.48 -5.22
C PRO A 96 -29.10 18.66 -4.02
N THR A 97 -29.66 19.01 -2.87
CA THR A 97 -28.92 19.17 -1.62
C THR A 97 -29.59 18.37 -0.51
N VAL A 98 -28.80 17.96 0.48
CA VAL A 98 -29.27 17.36 1.74
C VAL A 98 -28.85 18.30 2.86
N PRO A 99 -29.68 19.28 3.27
CA PRO A 99 -29.28 20.31 4.23
C PRO A 99 -28.76 19.73 5.56
N GLY A 100 -29.29 18.57 5.96
CA GLY A 100 -28.83 17.85 7.15
C GLY A 100 -27.37 17.38 7.10
N LEU A 101 -26.77 17.30 5.90
CA LEU A 101 -25.36 16.95 5.73
C LEU A 101 -24.41 18.13 6.02
N ALA A 102 -24.87 19.37 5.85
CA ALA A 102 -24.05 20.57 6.10
C ALA A 102 -23.65 20.73 7.58
N ALA A 103 -24.40 20.12 8.50
CA ALA A 103 -24.12 20.14 9.93
C ALA A 103 -23.28 18.94 10.41
N LYS A 104 -22.90 18.02 9.53
CA LYS A 104 -22.04 16.87 9.88
C LYS A 104 -20.58 17.27 9.77
N ALA A 105 -19.76 16.84 10.72
CA ALA A 105 -18.32 17.06 10.71
C ALA A 105 -17.66 16.37 9.51
N ASN A 106 -16.67 17.03 8.91
CA ASN A 106 -15.92 16.45 7.80
C ASN A 106 -14.98 15.35 8.31
N SER A 107 -14.53 14.47 7.42
CA SER A 107 -13.54 13.42 7.75
C SER A 107 -12.21 13.96 8.32
N ALA A 108 -11.90 15.23 8.08
CA ALA A 108 -10.72 15.90 8.65
C ALA A 108 -10.91 16.35 10.12
N ASP A 109 -12.16 16.53 10.55
CA ASP A 109 -12.51 17.03 11.90
C ASP A 109 -12.76 15.89 12.90
N VAL A 110 -12.80 14.64 12.41
CA VAL A 110 -13.01 13.43 13.22
C VAL A 110 -11.78 12.54 13.19
N TYR A 111 -11.48 11.90 14.33
CA TYR A 111 -10.40 10.91 14.38
C TYR A 111 -10.86 9.57 13.83
N SER A 112 -10.02 8.96 12.99
CA SER A 112 -10.18 7.57 12.58
C SER A 112 -9.88 6.62 13.74
N ARG A 113 -10.46 5.42 13.67
CA ARG A 113 -10.18 4.34 14.63
C ARG A 113 -8.68 4.06 14.76
N SER A 114 -7.95 4.06 13.65
CA SER A 114 -6.49 3.86 13.65
C SER A 114 -5.72 4.97 14.36
N GLN A 115 -6.11 6.24 14.19
CA GLN A 115 -5.49 7.35 14.92
C GLN A 115 -5.75 7.25 16.43
N ILE A 116 -6.97 6.86 16.83
CA ILE A 116 -7.31 6.60 18.23
C ILE A 116 -6.47 5.44 18.77
N ASP A 117 -6.41 4.33 18.05
CA ASP A 117 -5.65 3.13 18.45
C ASP A 117 -4.15 3.47 18.60
N SER A 118 -3.59 4.29 17.69
CA SER A 118 -2.21 4.75 17.76
C SER A 118 -1.95 5.63 18.98
N VAL A 119 -2.81 6.60 19.27
CA VAL A 119 -2.67 7.46 20.46
C VAL A 119 -2.84 6.65 21.75
N ILE A 120 -3.79 5.72 21.80
CA ILE A 120 -3.99 4.83 22.96
C ILE A 120 -2.76 3.93 23.17
N ALA A 121 -2.15 3.42 22.11
CA ALA A 121 -0.93 2.60 22.19
C ALA A 121 0.29 3.37 22.73
N THR A 122 0.30 4.70 22.67
CA THR A 122 1.36 5.54 23.29
C THR A 122 1.15 5.82 24.77
N LYS A 123 -0.02 5.50 25.34
CA LYS A 123 -0.27 5.66 26.77
C LYS A 123 0.50 4.56 27.54
N ALA A 124 1.10 4.94 28.66
CA ALA A 124 1.80 4.00 29.54
C ALA A 124 0.85 2.89 30.02
N ASN A 125 1.29 1.64 29.92
CA ASN A 125 0.50 0.49 30.35
C ASN A 125 0.55 0.34 31.88
N SER A 126 -0.36 -0.44 32.47
CA SER A 126 -0.38 -0.69 33.92
C SER A 126 0.92 -1.31 34.48
N ALA A 127 1.80 -1.84 33.62
CA ALA A 127 3.11 -2.34 33.99
C ALA A 127 4.18 -1.24 34.12
N ASP A 128 3.98 -0.09 33.46
CA ASP A 128 4.94 1.02 33.40
C ASP A 128 4.67 2.10 34.46
N VAL A 129 3.54 2.01 35.16
CA VAL A 129 3.12 2.92 36.23
C VAL A 129 2.97 2.17 37.55
N TYR A 130 3.41 2.78 38.65
CA TYR A 130 3.22 2.22 39.98
C TYR A 130 1.77 2.41 40.45
N SER A 131 1.15 1.32 40.89
CA SER A 131 -0.10 1.35 41.64
C SER A 131 0.10 1.98 43.02
N ARG A 132 -0.94 2.63 43.54
CA ARG A 132 -0.98 3.14 44.92
C ARG A 132 -0.56 2.07 45.92
N SER A 133 -1.02 0.84 45.76
CA SER A 133 -0.64 -0.27 46.64
C SER A 133 0.86 -0.61 46.55
N GLN A 134 1.48 -0.55 45.37
CA GLN A 134 2.92 -0.82 45.22
C GLN A 134 3.75 0.28 45.87
N ILE A 135 3.32 1.54 45.77
CA ILE A 135 3.92 2.67 46.48
C ILE A 135 3.74 2.50 47.99
N ASP A 136 2.53 2.18 48.45
CA ASP A 136 2.23 1.98 49.85
C ASP A 136 3.07 0.83 50.44
N SER A 137 3.25 -0.29 49.71
CA SER A 137 4.14 -1.38 50.11
C SER A 137 5.62 -0.98 50.13
N ALA A 138 6.10 -0.24 49.13
CA ALA A 138 7.49 0.24 49.10
C ALA A 138 7.78 1.32 50.17
N MET A 139 6.76 2.07 50.57
CA MET A 139 6.85 3.02 51.68
C MET A 139 6.75 2.33 53.03
N ALA A 140 6.02 1.23 53.13
CA ALA A 140 5.99 0.39 54.33
C ALA A 140 7.33 -0.32 54.61
N THR A 141 8.15 -0.58 53.58
CA THR A 141 9.51 -1.11 53.77
C THR A 141 10.53 -0.03 54.13
N LYS A 142 10.20 1.26 53.95
CA LYS A 142 11.00 2.35 54.49
C LYS A 142 10.74 2.44 55.99
N ALA A 143 11.66 1.85 56.76
CA ALA A 143 11.86 2.07 58.19
C ALA A 143 10.58 2.03 59.06
N ASP A 144 10.27 0.84 59.59
CA ASP A 144 9.33 0.69 60.70
C ASP A 144 9.69 1.65 61.85
N ILE A 145 8.68 2.31 62.44
CA ILE A 145 8.84 3.14 63.66
C ILE A 145 9.54 2.34 64.78
N ALA A 146 9.45 1.01 64.77
CA ALA A 146 10.12 0.13 65.72
C ALA A 146 11.65 -0.02 65.48
N ASN A 147 12.12 0.21 64.25
CA ASN A 147 13.53 0.03 63.85
C ASN A 147 14.31 1.35 63.74
N VAL A 148 13.66 2.48 63.95
CA VAL A 148 14.28 3.81 64.02
C VAL A 148 14.05 4.36 65.41
N TYR A 149 15.13 4.75 66.10
CA TYR A 149 14.98 5.39 67.40
C TYR A 149 14.23 6.72 67.26
N THR A 150 13.10 6.83 67.97
CA THR A 150 12.43 8.12 68.14
C THR A 150 13.32 9.05 68.96
N ARG A 151 13.16 10.37 68.75
CA ARG A 151 13.91 11.38 69.51
C ARG A 151 13.82 11.14 71.03
N ALA A 152 12.62 10.84 71.53
CA ALA A 152 12.40 10.55 72.94
C ALA A 152 13.12 9.28 73.44
N GLN A 153 13.23 8.22 72.62
CA GLN A 153 13.99 7.02 72.99
C GLN A 153 15.50 7.31 73.07
N VAL A 154 16.04 8.12 72.15
CA VAL A 154 17.43 8.57 72.20
C VAL A 154 17.66 9.46 73.43
N ASP A 155 16.77 10.43 73.66
CA ASP A 155 16.86 11.36 74.79
C ASP A 155 16.82 10.60 76.12
N ASN A 156 15.94 9.60 76.28
CA ASN A 156 15.86 8.77 77.48
C ASN A 156 17.11 7.90 77.68
N ALA A 157 17.64 7.29 76.61
CA ALA A 157 18.87 6.51 76.68
C ALA A 157 20.08 7.39 77.06
N LEU A 158 20.15 8.61 76.52
CA LEU A 158 21.22 9.55 76.84
C LEU A 158 21.08 10.11 78.27
N ALA A 159 19.87 10.39 78.72
CA ALA A 159 19.59 10.80 80.11
C ALA A 159 20.02 9.73 81.13
N SER A 160 19.83 8.44 80.81
CA SER A 160 20.30 7.33 81.66
C SER A 160 21.83 7.22 81.75
N LYS A 161 22.57 7.87 80.84
CA LYS A 161 24.03 7.97 80.84
C LYS A 161 24.53 9.28 81.45
N GLN A 162 23.63 10.20 81.81
CA GLN A 162 23.97 11.58 82.16
C GLN A 162 24.10 11.85 83.66
N ASP A 163 23.78 10.91 84.55
CA ASP A 163 23.93 11.16 85.98
C ASP A 163 25.40 11.05 86.43
N ALA A 164 26.11 12.18 86.32
CA ALA A 164 27.34 12.46 87.06
C ALA A 164 27.19 12.15 88.57
N ASN A 165 25.95 12.22 89.08
CA ASN A 165 25.59 11.90 90.45
C ASN A 165 25.59 10.39 90.80
N SER A 166 25.63 9.49 89.81
CA SER A 166 25.76 8.04 90.05
C SER A 166 27.20 7.54 90.05
N LEU A 167 28.17 8.40 89.68
CA LEU A 167 29.59 8.09 89.78
C LEU A 167 30.02 8.22 91.25
N ALA A 168 30.71 7.20 91.78
CA ALA A 168 31.30 7.28 93.11
C ALA A 168 32.25 8.48 93.21
N ALA A 169 32.35 9.12 94.38
CA ALA A 169 33.15 10.34 94.57
C ALA A 169 34.59 10.22 94.00
N VAL A 170 35.24 9.05 94.21
CA VAL A 170 36.57 8.73 93.67
C VAL A 170 36.69 8.87 92.15
N ALA A 171 35.62 8.61 91.40
CA ALA A 171 35.60 8.69 89.94
C ALA A 171 35.65 10.14 89.42
N THR A 172 35.39 11.14 90.28
CA THR A 172 35.43 12.56 89.92
C THR A 172 36.56 13.32 90.60
N SER A 173 36.97 12.91 91.81
CA SER A 173 37.98 13.64 92.59
C SER A 173 39.43 13.20 92.32
N GLY A 174 39.63 11.96 91.85
CA GLY A 174 40.95 11.34 91.74
C GLY A 174 41.68 11.13 93.09
N SER A 175 40.97 11.35 94.20
CA SER A 175 41.55 11.28 95.54
C SER A 175 41.49 9.85 96.07
N TYR A 176 42.64 9.34 96.52
CA TYR A 176 42.72 8.05 97.22
C TYR A 176 41.80 7.98 98.44
N ASN A 177 41.48 9.14 99.02
CA ASN A 177 40.63 9.20 100.21
C ASN A 177 39.16 8.85 99.93
N ASP A 178 38.74 8.86 98.67
CA ASP A 178 37.33 8.69 98.31
C ASP A 178 36.99 7.23 97.95
N LEU A 179 37.94 6.32 98.14
CA LEU A 179 37.73 4.86 98.08
C LEU A 179 37.04 4.36 99.36
N SER A 180 35.89 3.68 99.22
CA SER A 180 35.11 3.13 100.34
C SER A 180 35.83 2.02 101.11
N ASP A 181 36.68 1.25 100.42
CA ASP A 181 37.42 0.10 100.96
C ASP A 181 38.93 0.29 100.78
N ARG A 182 39.43 1.47 101.12
CA ARG A 182 40.84 1.78 100.87
C ARG A 182 41.76 1.01 101.84
N PRO A 183 42.79 0.33 101.33
CA PRO A 183 43.84 -0.25 102.18
C PRO A 183 44.57 0.83 102.99
N ALA A 184 44.93 0.53 104.24
CA ALA A 184 45.85 1.39 104.99
C ALA A 184 47.27 1.20 104.45
N ILE A 185 47.81 2.20 103.73
CA ILE A 185 49.21 2.16 103.26
C ILE A 185 50.12 2.55 104.44
N PRO A 186 51.04 1.68 104.89
CA PRO A 186 52.01 2.04 105.90
C PRO A 186 52.88 3.21 105.41
N GLN A 187 53.08 4.23 106.23
CA GLN A 187 54.01 5.30 105.88
C GLN A 187 55.46 4.75 105.86
N GLN A 188 56.04 4.73 104.66
CA GLN A 188 57.45 4.52 104.31
C GLN A 188 58.15 3.27 104.90
N PHE A 189 58.39 2.25 104.05
CA PHE A 189 59.25 1.10 104.36
C PHE A 189 60.40 1.00 103.33
N ASN A 190 61.61 1.38 103.73
CA ASN A 190 62.84 1.28 102.91
C ASN A 190 63.82 0.27 103.54
N PRO A 191 63.81 -1.02 103.15
CA PRO A 191 64.67 -2.03 103.76
C PRO A 191 66.08 -2.14 103.16
N ILE A 192 66.43 -1.40 102.09
CA ILE A 192 67.73 -1.56 101.41
C ILE A 192 68.29 -0.19 100.99
N ALA A 193 69.46 0.17 101.54
CA ALA A 193 70.33 1.22 101.02
C ALA A 193 71.79 0.72 101.09
N GLY A 194 72.50 0.75 99.95
CA GLY A 194 73.93 0.36 99.83
C GLY A 194 74.20 -0.77 98.83
N ASN A 195 75.45 -0.90 98.39
CA ASN A 195 75.94 -2.00 97.54
C ASN A 195 76.34 -3.20 98.43
N ASN A 196 76.23 -4.44 97.91
CA ASN A 196 76.58 -5.71 98.59
C ASN A 196 75.65 -6.19 99.73
N VAL A 197 74.34 -5.93 99.66
CA VAL A 197 73.37 -6.54 100.60
C VAL A 197 72.99 -7.94 100.12
N THR A 198 73.40 -8.97 100.86
CA THR A 198 73.03 -10.38 100.61
C THR A 198 72.02 -10.83 101.65
N LEU A 199 70.80 -11.17 101.22
CA LEU A 199 69.73 -11.72 102.06
C LEU A 199 69.61 -13.23 101.80
N THR A 200 69.84 -14.07 102.82
CA THR A 200 69.76 -15.53 102.71
C THR A 200 68.62 -16.11 103.54
N GLY A 201 67.95 -17.14 103.02
CA GLY A 201 66.92 -17.94 103.71
C GLY A 201 66.51 -19.18 102.90
N THR A 202 66.14 -20.26 103.58
CA THR A 202 65.63 -21.51 102.99
C THR A 202 64.09 -21.49 102.99
N TYR A 203 63.48 -22.04 101.94
CA TYR A 203 62.02 -22.13 101.69
C TYR A 203 61.13 -22.45 102.92
N PRO A 204 59.86 -22.00 102.98
CA PRO A 204 59.12 -21.16 102.01
C PRO A 204 58.75 -19.79 102.64
N ASN A 205 59.18 -18.59 102.24
CA ASN A 205 59.65 -18.04 100.98
C ASN A 205 60.41 -16.74 101.29
N ILE A 206 61.60 -16.55 100.73
CA ILE A 206 62.08 -15.21 100.36
C ILE A 206 62.28 -15.26 98.85
N THR A 207 61.33 -14.72 98.09
CA THR A 207 61.50 -14.48 96.65
C THR A 207 62.00 -13.06 96.46
N ILE A 208 63.31 -12.90 96.30
CA ILE A 208 63.89 -11.64 95.84
C ILE A 208 63.92 -11.70 94.32
N ALA A 209 62.90 -11.14 93.67
CA ALA A 209 62.98 -10.85 92.25
C ALA A 209 63.92 -9.64 92.08
N ALA A 210 65.23 -9.89 92.01
CA ALA A 210 66.15 -8.89 91.50
C ALA A 210 65.78 -8.68 90.03
N ALA A 211 65.04 -7.61 89.74
CA ALA A 211 64.95 -7.10 88.40
C ALA A 211 66.38 -6.75 87.97
N SER A 212 67.03 -7.64 87.22
CA SER A 212 68.08 -7.22 86.31
C SER A 212 67.51 -6.02 85.56
N GLY A 213 68.18 -4.88 85.62
CA GLY A 213 67.76 -3.69 84.86
C GLY A 213 67.41 -4.13 83.44
N ALA A 214 66.30 -3.62 82.91
CA ALA A 214 65.80 -4.07 81.62
C ALA A 214 66.92 -3.98 80.57
N THR A 215 67.28 -5.10 79.96
CA THR A 215 68.11 -5.09 78.76
C THR A 215 67.26 -4.46 77.66
N ASN A 216 67.55 -3.21 77.33
CA ASN A 216 66.85 -2.55 76.25
C ASN A 216 67.38 -3.15 74.95
N LEU A 217 66.47 -3.81 74.23
CA LEU A 217 66.73 -4.34 72.90
C LEU A 217 66.11 -3.40 71.88
N SER A 218 66.89 -3.04 70.87
CA SER A 218 66.39 -2.34 69.68
C SER A 218 66.74 -3.13 68.43
N THR A 219 66.02 -2.90 67.33
CA THR A 219 66.30 -3.57 66.05
C THR A 219 66.65 -2.54 64.99
N THR A 220 67.66 -2.87 64.17
CA THR A 220 68.03 -2.12 62.97
C THR A 220 68.02 -3.07 61.79
N THR A 221 67.35 -2.72 60.69
CA THR A 221 67.24 -3.56 59.49
C THR A 221 67.93 -2.95 58.28
N THR A 222 68.60 -3.79 57.49
CA THR A 222 69.11 -3.49 56.16
C THR A 222 68.36 -4.34 55.12
N PRO A 223 68.56 -4.14 53.80
CA PRO A 223 67.95 -5.01 52.79
C PRO A 223 68.32 -6.49 52.93
N ASN A 224 69.45 -6.80 53.59
CA ASN A 224 70.01 -8.15 53.65
C ASN A 224 70.04 -8.76 55.05
N ASP A 225 69.91 -7.99 56.12
CA ASP A 225 70.09 -8.45 57.52
C ASP A 225 69.26 -7.63 58.52
N ALA A 226 68.96 -8.22 59.69
CA ALA A 226 68.39 -7.53 60.85
C ALA A 226 69.31 -7.70 62.07
N THR A 227 69.74 -6.60 62.68
CA THR A 227 70.59 -6.61 63.88
C THR A 227 69.77 -6.25 65.12
N VAL A 228 69.80 -7.14 66.12
CA VAL A 228 69.28 -6.89 67.47
C VAL A 228 70.39 -6.24 68.28
N VAL A 229 70.22 -4.97 68.60
CA VAL A 229 71.18 -4.15 69.34
C VAL A 229 70.85 -4.22 70.82
N SER A 230 71.84 -4.56 71.65
CA SER A 230 71.71 -4.67 73.10
C SER A 230 72.37 -3.49 73.81
N SER A 231 71.64 -2.86 74.74
CA SER A 231 72.21 -1.81 75.61
C SER A 231 73.33 -2.30 76.53
N THR A 232 73.61 -3.61 76.59
CA THR A 232 74.71 -4.21 77.35
C THR A 232 75.96 -4.51 76.50
N GLY A 233 75.97 -4.15 75.21
CA GLY A 233 77.17 -4.15 74.35
C GLY A 233 77.44 -5.42 73.55
N ASN A 234 76.51 -6.38 73.52
CA ASN A 234 76.59 -7.59 72.71
C ASN A 234 75.40 -7.68 71.76
N ASP A 235 75.58 -7.23 70.53
CA ASP A 235 74.56 -7.27 69.48
C ASP A 235 74.52 -8.64 68.78
N ALA A 236 73.37 -8.99 68.21
CA ALA A 236 73.18 -10.21 67.43
C ALA A 236 72.66 -9.88 66.03
N THR A 237 73.31 -10.39 64.97
CA THR A 237 72.87 -10.22 63.58
C THR A 237 72.14 -11.46 63.09
N ILE A 238 70.94 -11.26 62.55
CA ILE A 238 70.10 -12.28 61.93
C ILE A 238 70.11 -12.06 60.42
N GLY A 239 70.48 -13.09 59.66
CA GLY A 239 70.49 -13.05 58.20
C GLY A 239 69.10 -12.79 57.61
N GLY A 240 69.03 -12.04 56.51
CA GLY A 240 67.80 -11.78 55.77
C GLY A 240 67.19 -13.02 55.12
N ALA A 241 65.99 -12.83 54.55
CA ALA A 241 65.28 -13.89 53.84
C ALA A 241 65.96 -14.18 52.50
N THR A 242 66.17 -15.46 52.20
CA THR A 242 66.66 -15.98 50.93
C THR A 242 65.71 -17.07 50.43
N ALA A 243 65.99 -17.64 49.25
CA ALA A 243 65.21 -18.77 48.74
C ALA A 243 65.14 -19.95 49.73
N THR A 244 66.19 -20.17 50.53
CA THR A 244 66.30 -21.32 51.45
C THR A 244 66.23 -20.96 52.94
N ASN A 245 66.31 -19.67 53.30
CA ASN A 245 66.28 -19.20 54.69
C ASN A 245 65.18 -18.16 54.90
N ALA A 246 64.35 -18.28 55.94
CA ALA A 246 63.24 -17.35 56.18
C ALA A 246 63.66 -16.01 56.82
N GLY A 247 64.88 -15.92 57.35
CA GLY A 247 65.30 -14.79 58.17
C GLY A 247 64.34 -14.56 59.34
N VAL A 248 63.78 -13.34 59.42
CA VAL A 248 62.78 -12.95 60.44
C VAL A 248 61.32 -13.12 59.98
N MET A 249 61.07 -13.64 58.77
CA MET A 249 59.70 -13.83 58.24
C MET A 249 59.04 -15.06 58.86
N THR A 250 57.71 -15.01 59.03
CA THR A 250 56.94 -16.21 59.36
C THR A 250 56.93 -17.19 58.19
N ALA A 251 56.65 -18.47 58.44
CA ALA A 251 56.52 -19.46 57.37
C ALA A 251 55.45 -19.08 56.33
N ALA A 252 54.35 -18.43 56.78
CA ALA A 252 53.27 -17.98 55.90
C ALA A 252 53.71 -16.78 55.04
N ASP A 253 54.46 -15.83 55.60
CA ASP A 253 54.94 -14.67 54.84
C ASP A 253 56.02 -15.07 53.84
N LYS A 254 56.93 -15.98 54.21
CA LYS A 254 57.93 -16.52 53.27
C LYS A 254 57.24 -17.29 52.13
N ALA A 255 56.26 -18.14 52.44
CA ALA A 255 55.53 -18.87 51.41
C ALA A 255 54.78 -17.94 50.46
N LYS A 256 54.21 -16.83 50.96
CA LYS A 256 53.61 -15.81 50.08
C LYS A 256 54.64 -15.14 49.18
N LEU A 257 55.81 -14.80 49.72
CA LEU A 257 56.89 -14.18 48.95
C LEU A 257 57.49 -15.13 47.91
N ASP A 258 57.67 -16.41 48.25
CA ASP A 258 58.18 -17.45 47.33
C ASP A 258 57.22 -17.76 46.16
N ASN A 259 55.93 -17.44 46.31
CA ASN A 259 54.92 -17.59 45.24
C ASN A 259 54.85 -16.38 44.30
N VAL A 260 55.60 -15.31 44.58
CA VAL A 260 55.72 -14.17 43.66
C VAL A 260 56.79 -14.50 42.62
N ALA A 261 56.41 -14.55 41.35
CA ALA A 261 57.34 -14.84 40.26
C ALA A 261 58.43 -13.77 40.12
N ASP A 262 59.63 -14.18 39.70
CA ASP A 262 60.75 -13.27 39.43
C ASP A 262 60.34 -12.17 38.43
N GLY A 263 60.51 -10.90 38.82
CA GLY A 263 60.16 -9.76 37.99
C GLY A 263 58.66 -9.41 37.95
N ALA A 264 57.84 -9.98 38.84
CA ALA A 264 56.46 -9.55 39.01
C ALA A 264 56.39 -8.02 39.21
N THR A 265 55.66 -7.35 38.32
CA THR A 265 55.45 -5.89 38.41
C THR A 265 54.32 -5.60 39.38
N ALA A 266 54.34 -4.41 39.99
CA ALA A 266 53.20 -3.97 40.80
C ALA A 266 51.94 -3.95 39.95
N ASN A 267 50.80 -4.37 40.53
CA ASN A 267 49.51 -4.21 39.86
C ASN A 267 49.32 -2.75 39.46
N SER A 268 48.84 -2.54 38.23
CA SER A 268 48.39 -1.23 37.79
C SER A 268 47.29 -0.71 38.73
N SER A 269 47.27 0.60 38.95
CA SER A 269 46.24 1.22 39.80
C SER A 269 44.83 0.96 39.26
N ASP A 270 43.82 1.00 40.13
CA ASP A 270 42.40 0.89 39.75
C ASP A 270 42.01 1.87 38.64
N ALA A 271 42.67 3.04 38.57
CA ALA A 271 42.46 4.04 37.54
C ALA A 271 42.88 3.56 36.14
N GLN A 272 44.00 2.83 36.04
CA GLN A 272 44.48 2.23 34.80
C GLN A 272 43.66 0.99 34.41
N LEU A 273 43.15 0.23 35.38
CA LEU A 273 42.23 -0.89 35.11
C LEU A 273 40.87 -0.40 34.59
N ARG A 274 40.41 0.77 35.03
CA ARG A 274 39.18 1.45 34.57
C ARG A 274 39.30 2.14 33.22
N ASP A 275 40.51 2.53 32.81
CA ASP A 275 40.71 3.18 31.53
C ASP A 275 40.74 2.14 30.40
N ARG A 276 39.60 1.98 29.72
CA ARG A 276 39.48 1.07 28.58
C ARG A 276 40.43 1.41 27.42
N SER A 277 41.01 2.61 27.38
CA SER A 277 41.95 3.01 26.32
C SER A 277 43.29 2.28 26.39
N THR A 278 43.65 1.73 27.56
CA THR A 278 44.88 0.93 27.75
C THR A 278 44.65 -0.58 27.59
N HIS A 279 43.42 -1.02 27.29
CA HIS A 279 43.13 -2.44 27.02
C HIS A 279 43.37 -2.76 25.54
N THR A 280 44.55 -3.31 25.21
CA THR A 280 44.96 -3.66 23.83
C THR A 280 44.71 -5.13 23.46
N GLY A 281 43.95 -5.87 24.27
CA GLY A 281 43.66 -7.30 24.05
C GLY A 281 42.34 -7.52 23.30
N THR A 282 42.31 -8.53 22.42
CA THR A 282 41.07 -9.02 21.79
C THR A 282 40.42 -10.06 22.69
N GLN A 283 39.15 -9.87 23.05
CA GLN A 283 38.37 -10.82 23.84
C GLN A 283 37.24 -11.43 23.00
N ASN A 284 37.17 -12.76 22.91
CA ASN A 284 36.07 -13.45 22.24
C ASN A 284 34.75 -13.21 22.99
N ILE A 285 33.67 -12.90 22.26
CA ILE A 285 32.34 -12.66 22.82
C ILE A 285 31.83 -13.81 23.70
N ALA A 286 32.17 -15.04 23.35
CA ALA A 286 31.79 -16.24 24.13
C ALA A 286 32.38 -16.27 25.55
N THR A 287 33.44 -15.50 25.81
CA THR A 287 34.05 -15.40 27.14
C THR A 287 33.33 -14.39 28.05
N ILE A 288 32.40 -13.61 27.50
CA ILE A 288 31.59 -12.64 28.24
C ILE A 288 30.18 -13.20 28.39
N ALA A 289 29.89 -13.76 29.56
CA ALA A 289 28.60 -14.38 29.87
C ALA A 289 27.43 -13.43 29.56
N GLY A 290 26.47 -13.91 28.76
CA GLY A 290 25.26 -13.17 28.41
C GLY A 290 25.41 -12.09 27.33
N LEU A 291 26.62 -11.75 26.88
CA LEU A 291 26.81 -10.72 25.84
C LEU A 291 26.20 -11.16 24.50
N GLN A 292 26.34 -12.44 24.14
CA GLN A 292 25.71 -13.00 22.94
C GLN A 292 24.19 -12.82 22.99
N SER A 293 23.55 -13.28 24.07
CA SER A 293 22.09 -13.15 24.23
C SER A 293 21.61 -11.69 24.25
N ALA A 294 22.40 -10.78 24.84
CA ALA A 294 22.08 -9.36 24.86
C ALA A 294 22.15 -8.73 23.46
N LEU A 295 23.17 -9.07 22.66
CA LEU A 295 23.29 -8.60 21.27
C LEU A 295 22.21 -9.21 20.38
N ASP A 296 21.94 -10.50 20.54
CA ASP A 296 20.87 -11.19 19.81
C ASP A 296 19.50 -10.56 20.13
N GLY A 297 19.27 -10.15 21.38
CA GLY A 297 18.07 -9.42 21.78
C GLY A 297 17.99 -7.96 21.29
N LYS A 298 19.13 -7.35 20.89
CA LYS A 298 19.17 -6.01 20.27
C LYS A 298 19.02 -6.06 18.75
N ALA A 299 19.43 -7.17 18.13
CA ALA A 299 19.15 -7.47 16.74
C ALA A 299 17.69 -7.94 16.61
N ASP A 300 16.76 -7.00 16.66
CA ASP A 300 15.35 -7.30 16.43
C ASP A 300 15.12 -7.68 14.95
N SER A 301 15.36 -8.97 14.67
CA SER A 301 15.13 -9.58 13.37
C SER A 301 13.66 -9.48 12.96
N SER A 302 12.74 -9.34 13.93
CA SER A 302 11.32 -9.12 13.68
C SER A 302 11.03 -7.67 13.28
N ALA A 303 11.73 -6.68 13.83
CA ALA A 303 11.69 -5.29 13.36
C ALA A 303 12.32 -5.11 11.97
N LEU A 304 13.39 -5.85 11.64
CA LEU A 304 13.94 -5.86 10.27
C LEU A 304 12.97 -6.50 9.28
N GLY A 305 12.30 -7.60 9.68
CA GLY A 305 11.25 -8.23 8.87
C GLY A 305 10.01 -7.35 8.65
N ALA A 306 9.80 -6.33 9.50
CA ALA A 306 8.73 -5.35 9.37
C ALA A 306 9.12 -4.07 8.61
N LYS A 307 10.41 -3.84 8.32
CA LYS A 307 10.91 -2.68 7.54
C LYS A 307 10.64 -2.82 6.04
N ALA A 308 10.46 -4.03 5.54
CA ALA A 308 9.95 -4.30 4.20
C ALA A 308 8.48 -4.68 4.36
N ASP A 309 7.58 -4.00 3.64
CA ASP A 309 6.20 -4.46 3.55
C ASP A 309 6.21 -5.91 3.06
N THR A 310 5.66 -6.82 3.87
CA THR A 310 5.51 -8.23 3.49
C THR A 310 4.50 -8.40 2.34
N SER A 311 3.81 -7.32 1.95
CA SER A 311 3.05 -7.21 0.72
C SER A 311 3.17 -5.82 0.08
N THR A 312 3.90 -5.72 -1.04
CA THR A 312 3.81 -4.56 -1.96
C THR A 312 2.72 -4.86 -3.00
N THR A 313 1.55 -4.22 -2.91
CA THR A 313 0.53 -4.37 -3.97
C THR A 313 0.92 -3.54 -5.19
N ILE A 314 1.38 -4.19 -6.27
CA ILE A 314 1.53 -3.56 -7.58
C ILE A 314 0.18 -3.65 -8.29
N THR A 315 -0.70 -2.67 -8.04
CA THR A 315 -2.02 -2.63 -8.68
C THR A 315 -1.87 -2.03 -10.08
N GLY A 316 -1.73 -2.89 -11.09
CA GLY A 316 -1.88 -2.52 -12.49
C GLY A 316 -3.24 -2.97 -12.99
N THR A 317 -4.01 -2.08 -13.62
CA THR A 317 -5.26 -2.45 -14.32
C THR A 317 -4.98 -3.27 -15.60
N ASN A 318 -3.70 -3.37 -16.03
CA ASN A 318 -3.19 -4.06 -17.24
C ASN A 318 -1.98 -4.98 -16.93
N SER A 319 -1.27 -5.53 -17.94
CA SER A 319 -0.18 -6.53 -17.80
C SER A 319 1.03 -6.08 -16.97
N LEU A 320 1.57 -7.01 -16.16
CA LEU A 320 2.84 -6.92 -15.43
C LEU A 320 3.47 -8.32 -15.45
N THR A 321 4.67 -8.49 -16.00
CA THR A 321 5.44 -9.74 -15.90
C THR A 321 6.90 -9.48 -15.53
N GLY A 322 7.44 -10.36 -14.67
CA GLY A 322 8.75 -10.22 -14.04
C GLY A 322 8.64 -10.23 -12.51
N GLY A 323 9.07 -11.31 -11.87
CA GLY A 323 9.10 -11.45 -10.42
C GLY A 323 10.30 -12.26 -9.94
N GLY A 324 10.83 -11.91 -8.77
CA GLY A 324 11.90 -12.60 -8.03
C GLY A 324 12.63 -11.66 -7.05
N ASP A 325 13.57 -12.19 -6.26
CA ASP A 325 14.30 -11.45 -5.22
C ASP A 325 15.04 -10.20 -5.77
N LEU A 326 15.16 -9.16 -4.94
CA LEU A 326 15.76 -7.84 -5.22
C LEU A 326 17.30 -7.85 -5.19
N SER A 327 17.90 -9.03 -5.15
CA SER A 327 19.35 -9.24 -5.16
C SER A 327 20.03 -8.83 -6.47
N ALA A 328 19.25 -8.50 -7.51
CA ALA A 328 19.72 -7.89 -8.76
C ALA A 328 18.65 -6.97 -9.38
N ASN A 329 19.04 -6.15 -10.36
CA ASN A 329 18.12 -5.28 -11.13
C ASN A 329 17.02 -6.12 -11.79
N ARG A 330 15.75 -5.74 -11.57
CA ARG A 330 14.58 -6.36 -12.21
C ARG A 330 14.03 -5.46 -13.30
N THR A 331 13.82 -6.02 -14.48
CA THR A 331 13.11 -5.36 -15.58
C THR A 331 11.65 -5.80 -15.55
N LEU A 332 10.73 -4.83 -15.58
CA LEU A 332 9.30 -5.06 -15.71
C LEU A 332 8.99 -5.14 -17.21
N GLU A 333 8.49 -6.29 -17.68
CA GLU A 333 8.11 -6.49 -19.08
C GLU A 333 6.63 -6.85 -19.17
N LEU A 334 5.98 -6.49 -20.27
CA LEU A 334 4.58 -6.84 -20.49
C LEU A 334 4.46 -8.28 -21.04
N VAL A 335 3.27 -8.90 -20.95
CA VAL A 335 3.07 -10.26 -21.50
C VAL A 335 3.33 -10.25 -23.01
N ASN A 336 4.20 -11.13 -23.50
CA ASN A 336 4.61 -11.21 -24.93
C ASN A 336 5.25 -9.92 -25.46
N ASP A 337 5.98 -9.22 -24.60
CA ASP A 337 6.85 -8.09 -24.97
C ASP A 337 8.05 -8.58 -25.80
N THR A 338 8.63 -7.69 -26.59
CA THR A 338 9.84 -7.96 -27.38
C THR A 338 10.67 -6.69 -27.41
N ALA A 339 11.98 -6.80 -27.21
CA ALA A 339 12.86 -5.63 -27.08
C ALA A 339 12.98 -4.81 -28.38
N THR A 340 12.61 -5.38 -29.53
CA THR A 340 12.75 -4.75 -30.86
C THR A 340 11.56 -5.07 -31.77
N PRO A 341 10.36 -4.52 -31.51
CA PRO A 341 9.15 -4.86 -32.27
C PRO A 341 9.16 -4.34 -33.71
N GLY A 342 10.01 -3.36 -34.02
CA GLY A 342 10.00 -2.66 -35.31
C GLY A 342 8.87 -1.63 -35.41
N ASN A 343 8.89 -0.82 -36.47
CA ASN A 343 8.00 0.34 -36.62
C ASN A 343 6.58 0.00 -37.13
N SER A 344 6.32 -1.24 -37.55
CA SER A 344 5.03 -1.67 -38.12
C SER A 344 4.18 -2.53 -37.18
N ARG A 345 4.41 -2.44 -35.87
CA ARG A 345 3.69 -3.20 -34.84
C ARG A 345 2.92 -2.29 -33.89
N TYR A 346 1.81 -2.76 -33.34
CA TYR A 346 1.15 -2.16 -32.17
C TYR A 346 1.08 -3.17 -31.02
N TYR A 347 1.18 -2.68 -29.78
CA TYR A 347 0.97 -3.52 -28.61
C TYR A 347 -0.50 -3.49 -28.19
N GLY A 348 -1.16 -4.65 -28.18
CA GLY A 348 -2.58 -4.75 -27.88
C GLY A 348 -3.07 -6.18 -27.96
N THR A 349 -4.34 -6.39 -28.31
CA THR A 349 -4.94 -7.73 -28.45
C THR A 349 -5.31 -7.99 -29.90
N ASN A 350 -4.99 -9.17 -30.42
CA ASN A 350 -5.52 -9.61 -31.72
C ASN A 350 -7.00 -10.03 -31.63
N ASP A 351 -7.59 -10.47 -32.74
CA ASP A 351 -9.02 -10.87 -32.83
C ASP A 351 -9.39 -12.03 -31.90
N SER A 352 -8.41 -12.86 -31.50
CA SER A 352 -8.58 -13.91 -30.51
C SER A 352 -8.38 -13.45 -29.05
N GLY A 353 -8.14 -12.15 -28.83
CA GLY A 353 -7.91 -11.55 -27.50
C GLY A 353 -6.48 -11.72 -26.95
N THR A 354 -5.53 -12.21 -27.74
CA THR A 354 -4.16 -12.49 -27.31
C THR A 354 -3.35 -11.20 -27.20
N LYS A 355 -2.81 -10.89 -26.01
CA LYS A 355 -1.96 -9.71 -25.78
C LYS A 355 -0.56 -9.88 -26.39
N GLY A 356 -0.02 -8.83 -26.99
CA GLY A 356 1.35 -8.81 -27.53
C GLY A 356 1.54 -7.73 -28.60
N TYR A 357 2.71 -7.74 -29.25
CA TYR A 357 2.92 -6.95 -30.46
C TYR A 357 2.30 -7.64 -31.67
N HIS A 358 1.40 -6.95 -32.35
CA HIS A 358 0.72 -7.40 -33.55
C HIS A 358 1.03 -6.46 -34.71
N ASP A 359 0.87 -6.94 -35.94
CA ASP A 359 1.02 -6.06 -37.11
C ASP A 359 -0.01 -4.94 -37.06
N LEU A 360 0.41 -3.72 -37.41
CA LEU A 360 -0.54 -2.63 -37.63
C LEU A 360 -1.57 -3.08 -38.68
N PRO A 361 -2.86 -2.73 -38.53
CA PRO A 361 -3.88 -3.08 -39.51
C PRO A 361 -3.39 -2.68 -40.89
N THR A 362 -3.25 -3.64 -41.79
CA THR A 362 -2.94 -3.32 -43.19
C THR A 362 -4.08 -2.45 -43.70
N GLY A 363 -3.75 -1.29 -44.27
CA GLY A 363 -4.77 -0.39 -44.83
C GLY A 363 -5.70 -1.18 -45.76
N ALA A 364 -7.00 -0.86 -45.71
CA ALA A 364 -8.02 -1.60 -46.45
C ALA A 364 -7.59 -1.83 -47.91
N ALA A 365 -7.83 -3.05 -48.41
CA ALA A 365 -7.40 -3.46 -49.74
C ALA A 365 -7.87 -2.44 -50.79
N PRO A 366 -7.09 -2.20 -51.86
CA PRO A 366 -7.51 -1.29 -52.91
C PRO A 366 -8.80 -1.78 -53.54
N ALA A 367 -9.69 -0.86 -53.90
CA ALA A 367 -10.99 -1.24 -54.46
C ALA A 367 -10.87 -1.96 -55.80
N THR A 368 -11.81 -2.85 -56.04
CA THR A 368 -12.00 -3.56 -57.31
C THR A 368 -13.36 -3.19 -57.91
N THR A 369 -13.68 -3.73 -59.08
CA THR A 369 -15.00 -3.54 -59.73
C THR A 369 -16.16 -4.16 -58.96
N THR A 370 -15.89 -5.06 -58.00
CA THR A 370 -16.93 -5.80 -57.26
C THR A 370 -16.79 -5.73 -55.74
N GLU A 371 -15.65 -5.27 -55.21
CA GLU A 371 -15.37 -5.26 -53.78
C GLU A 371 -14.98 -3.84 -53.31
N LEU A 372 -15.64 -3.39 -52.24
CA LEU A 372 -15.48 -2.07 -51.64
C LEU A 372 -14.09 -1.93 -50.97
N GLY A 373 -13.21 -1.14 -51.59
CA GLY A 373 -12.00 -0.61 -50.91
C GLY A 373 -12.26 0.80 -50.34
N THR A 374 -11.20 1.55 -50.03
CA THR A 374 -11.32 2.93 -49.53
C THR A 374 -12.02 3.90 -50.50
N VAL A 375 -11.99 3.63 -51.81
CA VAL A 375 -12.74 4.33 -52.86
C VAL A 375 -13.27 3.31 -53.86
N GLN A 376 -14.58 3.09 -53.95
CA GLN A 376 -15.16 2.14 -54.92
C GLN A 376 -15.10 2.71 -56.35
N LEU A 377 -14.52 1.96 -57.29
CA LEU A 377 -14.59 2.28 -58.73
C LEU A 377 -15.86 1.63 -59.30
N ALA A 378 -16.86 2.45 -59.65
CA ALA A 378 -18.14 2.00 -60.17
C ALA A 378 -18.65 2.91 -61.30
N GLY A 379 -19.63 2.42 -62.06
CA GLY A 379 -20.21 3.12 -63.20
C GLY A 379 -19.25 3.11 -64.40
N ASP A 380 -18.79 4.30 -64.77
CA ASP A 380 -17.97 4.53 -65.96
C ASP A 380 -16.49 4.15 -65.78
N LEU A 381 -16.06 3.95 -64.53
CA LEU A 381 -14.69 3.57 -64.16
C LEU A 381 -14.61 2.08 -63.79
N SER A 382 -13.56 1.41 -64.24
CA SER A 382 -13.22 0.00 -64.02
C SER A 382 -11.71 -0.19 -63.76
N GLY A 383 -11.24 -1.43 -63.69
CA GLY A 383 -9.84 -1.77 -63.42
C GLY A 383 -9.55 -1.85 -61.91
N THR A 384 -8.27 -1.77 -61.55
CA THR A 384 -7.81 -1.76 -60.15
C THR A 384 -7.33 -0.37 -59.78
N ALA A 385 -7.22 -0.08 -58.48
CA ALA A 385 -6.72 1.21 -58.00
C ALA A 385 -5.30 1.57 -58.50
N THR A 386 -4.47 0.58 -58.86
CA THR A 386 -3.13 0.80 -59.41
C THR A 386 -3.10 0.98 -60.92
N ALA A 387 -4.19 0.68 -61.63
CA ALA A 387 -4.35 0.85 -63.07
C ALA A 387 -5.84 1.06 -63.44
N PRO A 388 -6.42 2.23 -63.12
CA PRO A 388 -7.82 2.48 -63.42
C PRO A 388 -8.04 2.60 -64.94
N THR A 389 -9.15 2.04 -65.41
CA THR A 389 -9.60 2.13 -66.80
C THR A 389 -10.98 2.77 -66.86
N VAL A 390 -11.29 3.43 -67.97
CA VAL A 390 -12.66 3.89 -68.23
C VAL A 390 -13.36 2.79 -69.01
N SER A 391 -14.40 2.17 -68.43
CA SER A 391 -15.21 1.12 -69.07
C SER A 391 -16.39 1.67 -69.85
N GLY A 392 -16.76 2.94 -69.62
CA GLY A 392 -17.87 3.58 -70.30
C GLY A 392 -17.91 5.08 -70.04
N VAL A 393 -18.83 5.78 -70.72
CA VAL A 393 -19.15 7.19 -70.44
C VAL A 393 -20.67 7.33 -70.41
N ARG A 394 -21.18 7.91 -69.31
CA ARG A 394 -22.61 8.04 -69.01
C ARG A 394 -23.37 6.70 -69.03
N GLY A 395 -22.73 5.61 -68.62
CA GLY A 395 -23.31 4.26 -68.59
C GLY A 395 -23.31 3.53 -69.93
N ILE A 396 -22.77 4.12 -71.00
CA ILE A 396 -22.57 3.44 -72.28
C ILE A 396 -21.23 2.71 -72.24
N GLY A 397 -21.27 1.37 -72.24
CA GLY A 397 -20.07 0.54 -72.18
C GLY A 397 -19.23 0.60 -73.45
N PHE A 398 -17.91 0.61 -73.28
CA PHE A 398 -16.93 0.55 -74.36
C PHE A 398 -16.66 -0.90 -74.80
N SER A 399 -16.31 -1.07 -76.08
CA SER A 399 -15.80 -2.35 -76.58
C SER A 399 -14.41 -2.65 -76.00
N ALA A 400 -14.20 -3.88 -75.54
CA ALA A 400 -12.91 -4.34 -75.01
C ALA A 400 -11.81 -4.47 -76.09
N THR A 401 -12.18 -4.38 -77.36
CA THR A 401 -11.25 -4.42 -78.50
C THR A 401 -10.72 -3.02 -78.79
N ALA A 402 -9.40 -2.87 -78.91
CA ALA A 402 -8.77 -1.60 -79.28
C ALA A 402 -9.21 -1.13 -80.68
N PRO A 403 -9.40 0.19 -80.90
CA PRO A 403 -9.75 0.71 -82.23
C PRO A 403 -8.62 0.50 -83.23
N ALA A 404 -8.99 0.17 -84.47
CA ALA A 404 -8.08 0.33 -85.61
C ALA A 404 -7.99 1.80 -86.04
N ALA A 405 -6.90 2.16 -86.73
CA ALA A 405 -6.71 3.51 -87.25
C ALA A 405 -7.88 3.92 -88.16
N GLY A 406 -8.49 5.08 -87.88
CA GLY A 406 -9.63 5.61 -88.64
C GLY A 406 -11.02 5.20 -88.13
N GLN A 407 -11.13 4.54 -86.98
CA GLN A 407 -12.40 4.24 -86.33
C GLN A 407 -12.78 5.29 -85.27
N MET A 408 -14.08 5.52 -85.09
CA MET A 408 -14.68 6.33 -84.03
C MET A 408 -15.58 5.46 -83.17
N LEU A 409 -15.63 5.75 -81.87
CA LEU A 409 -16.56 5.08 -80.97
C LEU A 409 -17.95 5.65 -81.19
N VAL A 410 -18.88 4.81 -81.65
CA VAL A 410 -20.28 5.18 -81.87
C VAL A 410 -21.14 4.40 -80.89
N ALA A 411 -22.05 5.10 -80.20
CA ALA A 411 -23.03 4.43 -79.35
C ALA A 411 -24.01 3.65 -80.24
N ASP A 412 -23.94 2.33 -80.17
CA ASP A 412 -24.86 1.45 -80.90
C ASP A 412 -26.23 1.41 -80.22
N SER A 413 -26.26 1.65 -78.91
CA SER A 413 -27.45 1.66 -78.08
C SER A 413 -27.26 2.55 -76.84
N PRO A 414 -28.32 2.80 -76.04
CA PRO A 414 -28.20 3.51 -74.76
C PRO A 414 -27.23 2.88 -73.75
N THR A 415 -26.74 1.65 -73.97
CA THR A 415 -25.86 0.93 -73.03
C THR A 415 -24.59 0.34 -73.66
N SER A 416 -24.39 0.44 -74.98
CA SER A 416 -23.23 -0.15 -75.67
C SER A 416 -22.70 0.72 -76.81
N ALA A 417 -21.39 0.68 -77.03
CA ALA A 417 -20.74 1.34 -78.14
C ALA A 417 -19.72 0.44 -78.84
N SER A 418 -19.56 0.62 -80.15
CA SER A 418 -18.62 -0.11 -80.98
C SER A 418 -17.73 0.84 -81.77
N TRP A 419 -16.52 0.36 -82.09
CA TRP A 419 -15.61 1.08 -82.97
C TRP A 419 -16.07 0.88 -84.40
N GLN A 420 -16.61 1.93 -84.99
CA GLN A 420 -17.08 1.94 -86.37
C GLN A 420 -16.10 2.74 -87.23
N SER A 421 -15.87 2.29 -88.46
CA SER A 421 -15.07 3.06 -89.41
C SER A 421 -15.71 4.43 -89.60
N ASN A 422 -14.89 5.49 -89.57
CA ASN A 422 -15.33 6.84 -89.83
C ASN A 422 -15.62 7.03 -91.34
N THR A 423 -16.66 6.37 -91.84
CA THR A 423 -17.33 6.77 -93.06
C THR A 423 -18.27 7.89 -92.67
N PHE A 424 -17.91 9.13 -93.01
CA PHE A 424 -18.85 10.24 -93.02
C PHE A 424 -19.97 9.88 -94.00
N VAL A 425 -21.02 9.20 -93.54
CA VAL A 425 -22.24 9.03 -94.31
C VAL A 425 -23.02 10.32 -94.09
N SER A 426 -22.72 11.33 -94.90
CA SER A 426 -23.46 12.59 -94.91
C SER A 426 -24.90 12.31 -95.31
N GLY A 427 -25.85 12.67 -94.44
CA GLY A 427 -27.29 12.56 -94.65
C GLY A 427 -27.87 13.40 -95.80
N ASP A 428 -27.03 13.80 -96.75
CA ASP A 428 -27.34 14.72 -97.84
C ASP A 428 -27.34 14.02 -99.22
N GLY A 429 -27.31 12.67 -99.25
CA GLY A 429 -27.39 11.88 -100.49
C GLY A 429 -26.07 11.66 -101.22
N ILE A 430 -24.93 11.84 -100.54
CA ILE A 430 -23.60 11.59 -101.13
C ILE A 430 -23.14 10.16 -100.80
N ALA A 431 -23.07 9.31 -101.82
CA ALA A 431 -22.67 7.91 -101.76
C ALA A 431 -21.16 7.68 -101.95
N ASN A 432 -20.45 8.60 -102.62
CA ASN A 432 -19.03 8.44 -102.91
C ASN A 432 -18.23 9.72 -102.65
N ILE A 433 -16.98 9.57 -102.20
CA ILE A 433 -16.02 10.68 -102.13
C ILE A 433 -14.84 10.35 -103.02
N VAL A 434 -14.63 11.13 -104.08
CA VAL A 434 -13.53 10.92 -105.02
C VAL A 434 -12.58 12.11 -104.96
N LYS A 435 -11.31 11.85 -104.72
CA LYS A 435 -10.25 12.87 -104.72
C LYS A 435 -9.60 12.92 -106.11
N LEU A 436 -9.61 14.11 -106.73
CA LEU A 436 -9.08 14.31 -108.09
C LEU A 436 -8.28 15.60 -108.15
N THR A 437 -7.37 15.70 -109.12
CA THR A 437 -6.78 16.99 -109.50
C THR A 437 -7.79 17.81 -110.30
N GLN A 438 -7.65 19.14 -110.30
CA GLN A 438 -8.56 20.04 -111.01
C GLN A 438 -8.76 19.63 -112.48
N THR A 439 -7.66 19.30 -113.18
CA THR A 439 -7.69 18.85 -114.58
C THR A 439 -8.50 17.56 -114.77
N ALA A 440 -8.41 16.61 -113.82
CA ALA A 440 -9.15 15.36 -113.91
C ALA A 440 -10.63 15.54 -113.56
N TYR A 441 -10.95 16.45 -112.63
CA TYR A 441 -12.34 16.79 -112.31
C TYR A 441 -13.06 17.50 -113.47
N ASP A 442 -12.36 18.38 -114.19
CA ASP A 442 -12.92 19.10 -115.34
C ASP A 442 -13.05 18.23 -116.59
N ALA A 443 -12.25 17.17 -116.71
CA ALA A 443 -12.33 16.20 -117.79
C ALA A 443 -13.47 15.16 -117.63
N LEU A 444 -14.22 15.18 -116.52
CA LEU A 444 -15.31 14.24 -116.30
C LEU A 444 -16.48 14.53 -117.26
N PRO A 445 -16.93 13.54 -118.06
CA PRO A 445 -17.98 13.75 -119.06
C PRO A 445 -19.35 14.00 -118.44
N THR A 446 -19.60 13.51 -117.22
CA THR A 446 -20.77 13.85 -116.38
C THR A 446 -20.35 13.79 -114.91
N ARG A 447 -20.97 14.62 -114.06
CA ARG A 447 -20.68 14.67 -112.62
C ARG A 447 -21.85 14.02 -111.88
N ASP A 448 -21.54 12.97 -111.14
CA ASP A 448 -22.52 12.26 -110.35
C ASP A 448 -22.97 13.14 -109.15
N PRO A 449 -24.26 13.49 -109.04
CA PRO A 449 -24.76 14.31 -107.95
C PRO A 449 -24.65 13.62 -106.58
N GLU A 450 -24.48 12.29 -106.55
CA GLU A 450 -24.25 11.53 -105.32
C GLU A 450 -22.75 11.34 -105.01
N THR A 451 -21.85 11.99 -105.76
CA THR A 451 -20.40 11.93 -105.52
C THR A 451 -19.84 13.29 -105.13
N LEU A 452 -19.24 13.39 -103.93
CA LEU A 452 -18.47 14.57 -103.52
C LEU A 452 -17.06 14.46 -104.09
N TYR A 453 -16.78 15.30 -105.08
CA TYR A 453 -15.45 15.41 -105.65
C TYR A 453 -14.62 16.42 -104.87
N VAL A 454 -13.63 15.93 -104.13
CA VAL A 454 -12.72 16.78 -103.37
C VAL A 454 -11.53 17.09 -104.26
N ILE A 455 -11.50 18.31 -104.80
CA ILE A 455 -10.41 18.76 -105.68
C ILE A 455 -9.18 19.01 -104.82
N GLN A 456 -8.12 18.25 -105.10
CA GLN A 456 -6.82 18.45 -104.48
C GLN A 456 -6.06 19.47 -105.32
N ASN A 457 -5.68 20.59 -104.70
CA ASN A 457 -4.76 21.56 -105.28
C ASN A 457 -3.35 20.99 -105.41
#